data_AF-A0A2W2NID5-F1
#
_entry.id   AF-A0A2W2NID5-F1
#
_cell.length_a   1.000
_cell.length_b   1.000
_cell.length_c   1.000
_cell.angle_alpha   90.00
_cell.angle_beta   90.00
_cell.angle_gamma   90.00
#
_symmetry.space_group_name_H-M   'P 1'
#
loop_
_entity.id
_entity.type
_entity.pdbx_description
1 polymer ?
#
loop_
_entity_poly.entity_id
_entity_poly.type
_entity_poly.pdbx_seq_one_letter_code
_entity_poly.pdbx_strand_id
1 'polypeptide(L)'
;MLTIHAADEVRRAWDAEPVKGGAVVVEGARVAAVGPLAELERRFPGARVRRWPGVLGPARVHEGPLPRAPSPRERVHEVLKLGATAVLAEYADAPGLREAAARNDVAVLPGARPAAVVEGGRADLAVLDDAGACLATVCAGRLVHRRR
;
A
#
# COMPACT_ATOMS: atom_id res chain seq x y z
N MET A 1 -10.92 -5.73 10.94
CA MET A 1 -10.92 -6.86 9.99
C MET A 1 -9.50 -7.39 9.88
N LEU A 2 -9.32 -8.71 9.97
CA LEU A 2 -8.03 -9.39 9.81
C LEU A 2 -7.94 -9.95 8.38
N THR A 3 -6.89 -9.63 7.64
CA THR A 3 -6.72 -10.02 6.23
C THR A 3 -5.29 -10.39 5.93
N ILE A 4 -5.09 -11.47 5.16
CA ILE A 4 -3.79 -11.87 4.65
C ILE A 4 -3.72 -11.45 3.18
N HIS A 5 -2.78 -10.56 2.85
CA HIS A 5 -2.43 -10.22 1.48
C HIS A 5 -1.25 -11.10 1.06
N ALA A 6 -1.51 -12.08 0.20
CA ALA A 6 -0.52 -13.00 -0.32
C ALA A 6 -0.17 -12.65 -1.77
N ALA A 7 1.08 -12.87 -2.16
CA ALA A 7 1.56 -12.63 -3.51
C ALA A 7 2.64 -13.66 -3.90
N ASP A 8 3.07 -13.64 -5.15
CA ASP A 8 4.16 -14.51 -5.62
C ASP A 8 5.45 -14.20 -4.86
N GLU A 9 5.65 -12.92 -4.52
CA GLU A 9 6.77 -12.45 -3.69
C GLU A 9 6.34 -11.33 -2.73
N VAL A 10 6.93 -11.30 -1.54
CA VAL A 10 6.79 -10.19 -0.59
C VAL A 10 8.13 -9.55 -0.29
N ARG A 11 8.19 -8.21 -0.38
CA ARG A 11 9.37 -7.40 -0.05
C ARG A 11 9.07 -6.49 1.14
N ARG A 12 9.90 -6.56 2.19
CA ARG A 12 9.79 -5.66 3.35
C ARG A 12 10.26 -4.24 3.02
N ALA A 13 11.25 -4.10 2.15
CA ALA A 13 11.63 -2.89 1.44
C ALA A 13 11.95 -3.30 0.00
N TRP A 14 11.86 -2.39 -0.97
CA TRP A 14 12.01 -2.76 -2.39
C TRP A 14 13.40 -3.31 -2.74
N ASP A 15 14.43 -2.91 -2.00
CA ASP A 15 15.81 -3.38 -2.05
C ASP A 15 16.10 -4.60 -1.15
N ALA A 16 15.16 -5.02 -0.30
CA ALA A 16 15.33 -6.17 0.59
C ALA A 16 15.12 -7.51 -0.14
N GLU A 17 15.71 -8.58 0.41
CA GLU A 17 15.52 -9.95 -0.08
C GLU A 17 14.04 -10.34 -0.03
N PRO A 18 13.46 -10.83 -1.15
CA PRO A 18 12.05 -11.21 -1.20
C PRO A 18 11.75 -12.53 -0.48
N VAL A 19 10.59 -12.59 0.18
CA VAL A 19 9.98 -13.84 0.64
C VAL A 19 9.12 -14.40 -0.50
N LYS A 20 9.60 -15.48 -1.15
CA LYS A 20 8.83 -16.18 -2.19
C LYS A 20 7.58 -16.84 -1.60
N GLY A 21 6.44 -16.74 -2.28
CA GLY A 21 5.14 -17.19 -1.77
C GLY A 21 4.76 -16.53 -0.44
N GLY A 22 5.22 -15.31 -0.22
CA GLY A 22 5.06 -14.57 1.02
C GLY A 22 3.67 -13.95 1.18
N ALA A 23 3.39 -13.49 2.39
CA ALA A 23 2.22 -12.68 2.68
C ALA A 23 2.46 -11.63 3.78
N VAL A 24 1.56 -10.64 3.81
CA VAL A 24 1.46 -9.62 4.86
C VAL A 24 0.10 -9.76 5.53
N VAL A 25 0.10 -9.89 6.85
CA VAL A 25 -1.11 -9.90 7.67
C VAL A 25 -1.42 -8.49 8.09
N VAL A 26 -2.66 -8.07 7.86
CA VAL A 26 -3.18 -6.74 8.18
C VAL A 26 -4.31 -6.88 9.19
N GLU A 27 -4.18 -6.18 10.32
CA GLU A 27 -5.20 -6.06 11.35
C GLU A 27 -5.55 -4.59 11.56
N GLY A 28 -6.79 -4.23 11.21
CA GLY A 28 -7.20 -2.82 11.24
C GLY A 28 -6.33 -1.99 10.29
N ALA A 29 -5.60 -1.01 10.83
CA ALA A 29 -4.68 -0.17 10.07
C ALA A 29 -3.19 -0.57 10.20
N ARG A 30 -2.89 -1.71 10.82
CA ARG A 30 -1.52 -2.13 11.14
C ARG A 30 -1.14 -3.45 10.47
N VAL A 31 0.16 -3.60 10.23
CA VAL A 31 0.77 -4.86 9.86
C VAL A 31 0.90 -5.72 11.10
N ALA A 32 0.25 -6.87 11.12
CA ALA A 32 0.32 -7.82 12.24
C ALA A 32 1.50 -8.79 12.12
N ALA A 33 1.88 -9.18 10.89
CA ALA A 33 2.99 -10.08 10.62
C ALA A 33 3.39 -10.06 9.13
N VAL A 34 4.63 -10.43 8.83
CA VAL A 34 5.12 -10.65 7.45
C VAL A 34 5.95 -11.93 7.37
N GLY A 35 5.66 -12.81 6.42
CA GLY A 35 6.37 -14.08 6.29
C GLY A 35 5.77 -15.02 5.24
N PRO A 36 6.19 -16.30 5.20
CA PRO A 36 5.62 -17.30 4.31
C PRO A 36 4.12 -17.48 4.54
N LEU A 37 3.33 -17.60 3.46
CA LEU A 37 1.88 -17.69 3.57
C LEU A 37 1.41 -18.85 4.46
N ALA A 38 1.99 -20.04 4.29
CA ALA A 38 1.58 -21.22 5.04
C ALA A 38 1.77 -21.06 6.56
N GLU A 39 2.80 -20.33 7.00
CA GLU A 39 3.01 -20.02 8.41
C GLU A 39 1.97 -19.04 8.94
N LEU A 40 1.65 -18.02 8.14
CA LEU A 40 0.69 -16.99 8.51
C LEU A 40 -0.75 -17.53 8.54
N GLU A 41 -1.13 -18.42 7.62
CA GLU A 41 -2.43 -19.11 7.65
C GLU A 41 -2.59 -19.96 8.93
N ARG A 42 -1.52 -20.59 9.42
CA ARG A 42 -1.54 -21.33 10.70
C ARG A 42 -1.61 -20.39 11.91
N ARG A 43 -0.85 -19.28 11.90
CA ARG A 43 -0.79 -18.32 13.01
C ARG A 43 -2.06 -17.47 13.14
N PHE A 44 -2.74 -17.20 12.02
CA PHE A 44 -3.93 -16.36 11.95
C PHE A 44 -5.10 -17.11 11.32
N PRO A 45 -5.60 -18.18 11.98
CA PRO A 45 -6.69 -18.98 11.44
C PRO A 45 -7.95 -18.13 11.24
N GLY A 46 -8.64 -18.33 10.11
CA GLY A 46 -9.87 -17.59 9.77
C GLY A 46 -9.65 -16.17 9.21
N ALA A 47 -8.40 -15.70 9.10
CA ALA A 47 -8.09 -14.46 8.42
C ALA A 47 -8.52 -14.53 6.95
N ARG A 48 -9.15 -13.46 6.44
CA ARG A 48 -9.58 -13.43 5.05
C ARG A 48 -8.36 -13.35 4.12
N VAL A 49 -8.16 -14.35 3.27
CA VAL A 49 -7.02 -14.39 2.35
C VAL A 49 -7.36 -13.68 1.04
N ARG A 50 -6.48 -12.78 0.60
CA ARG A 50 -6.47 -12.17 -0.74
C ARG A 50 -5.16 -12.56 -1.42
N ARG A 51 -5.27 -13.20 -2.58
CA ARG A 51 -4.12 -13.59 -3.39
C ARG A 51 -4.00 -12.64 -4.58
N TRP A 52 -2.77 -12.22 -4.87
CA TRP A 52 -2.45 -11.32 -5.96
C TRP A 52 -1.33 -11.93 -6.81
N PRO A 53 -1.40 -11.80 -8.15
CA PRO A 53 -0.22 -12.06 -8.98
C PRO A 53 0.80 -10.94 -8.76
N GLY A 54 2.09 -11.24 -8.80
CA GLY A 54 3.18 -10.26 -8.73
C GLY A 54 3.80 -10.07 -7.34
N VAL A 55 4.38 -8.87 -7.13
CA VAL A 55 5.21 -8.56 -5.96
C VAL A 55 4.47 -7.61 -5.03
N LEU A 56 4.25 -8.03 -3.79
CA LEU A 56 3.69 -7.23 -2.70
C LEU A 56 4.81 -6.57 -1.90
N GLY A 57 4.73 -5.26 -1.69
CA GLY A 57 5.72 -4.51 -0.93
C GLY A 57 5.14 -3.25 -0.28
N PRO A 58 6.01 -2.37 0.26
CA PRO A 58 5.56 -1.11 0.82
C PRO A 58 4.96 -0.23 -0.27
N ALA A 59 3.86 0.46 0.04
CA ALA A 59 3.29 1.43 -0.88
C ALA A 59 4.28 2.58 -1.15
N ARG A 60 4.17 3.16 -2.35
CA ARG A 60 5.05 4.22 -2.82
C ARG A 60 4.75 5.56 -2.14
N VAL A 61 5.75 6.44 -2.12
CA VAL A 61 5.55 7.88 -1.99
C VAL A 61 5.45 8.45 -3.40
N HIS A 62 4.41 9.24 -3.67
CA HIS A 62 4.29 9.97 -4.93
C HIS A 62 5.07 11.28 -4.82
N GLU A 63 6.22 11.33 -5.50
CA GLU A 63 7.23 12.39 -5.36
C GLU A 63 7.11 13.48 -6.43
N GLY A 64 6.01 13.53 -7.17
CA GLY A 64 5.76 14.57 -8.18
C GLY A 64 4.40 15.23 -8.03
N PRO A 65 4.05 16.15 -8.94
CA PRO A 65 2.72 16.72 -9.01
C PRO A 65 1.66 15.61 -9.08
N LEU A 66 0.60 15.71 -8.28
CA LEU A 66 -0.48 14.73 -8.34
C LEU A 66 -1.14 14.78 -9.72
N PRO A 67 -1.51 13.61 -10.30
CA PRO A 67 -2.17 13.54 -11.59
C PRO A 67 -3.34 14.51 -11.71
N ARG A 68 -3.57 15.03 -12.91
CA ARG A 68 -4.72 15.91 -13.18
C ARG A 68 -6.00 15.09 -13.17
N ALA A 69 -6.99 15.56 -12.42
CA ALA A 69 -8.33 14.99 -12.37
C ALA A 69 -9.34 16.10 -11.99
N PRO A 70 -10.65 15.91 -12.23
CA PRO A 70 -11.65 16.97 -12.07
C PRO A 70 -11.77 17.54 -10.65
N SER A 71 -11.50 16.75 -9.61
CA SER A 71 -11.57 17.18 -8.20
C SER A 71 -10.35 16.75 -7.38
N PRO A 72 -10.06 17.42 -6.24
CA PRO A 72 -8.98 17.00 -5.33
C PRO A 72 -9.10 15.55 -4.87
N ARG A 73 -10.33 15.06 -4.65
CA ARG A 73 -10.59 13.66 -4.30
C ARG A 73 -10.18 12.71 -5.43
N GLU A 74 -10.52 13.04 -6.67
CA GLU A 74 -10.15 12.22 -7.81
C GLU A 74 -8.64 12.24 -8.04
N ARG A 75 -7.96 13.38 -7.83
CA ARG A 75 -6.49 13.46 -7.91
C ARG A 75 -5.81 12.54 -6.90
N VAL A 76 -6.31 12.49 -5.66
CA VAL A 76 -5.84 11.54 -4.64
C VAL A 76 -6.15 10.10 -5.06
N HIS A 77 -7.30 9.85 -5.67
CA HIS A 77 -7.63 8.51 -6.17
C HIS A 77 -6.69 8.05 -7.30
N GLU A 78 -6.27 8.95 -8.20
CA GLU A 78 -5.26 8.63 -9.21
C GLU A 78 -3.91 8.25 -8.58
N VAL A 79 -3.49 8.92 -7.50
CA VAL A 79 -2.28 8.52 -6.74
C VAL A 79 -2.42 7.10 -6.18
N LEU A 80 -3.58 6.77 -5.61
CA LEU A 80 -3.85 5.43 -5.09
C LEU A 80 -3.79 4.35 -6.19
N LYS A 81 -4.21 4.66 -7.42
CA LYS A 81 -4.08 3.75 -8.58
C LYS A 81 -2.63 3.49 -8.99
N LEU A 82 -1.69 4.37 -8.62
CA LEU A 82 -0.25 4.20 -8.88
C LEU A 82 0.46 3.37 -7.80
N GLY A 83 -0.26 2.88 -6.79
CA GLY A 83 0.33 2.14 -5.67
C GLY A 83 0.96 3.04 -4.62
N ALA A 84 0.62 4.33 -4.59
CA ALA A 84 1.13 5.30 -3.62
C ALA A 84 0.10 5.61 -2.53
N THR A 85 0.55 5.70 -1.29
CA THR A 85 -0.29 6.06 -0.12
C THR A 85 0.24 7.30 0.61
N ALA A 86 1.25 7.95 0.05
CA ALA A 86 1.78 9.20 0.52
C ALA A 86 2.07 10.13 -0.67
N VAL A 87 1.99 11.43 -0.43
CA VAL A 87 2.36 12.50 -1.37
C VAL A 87 3.28 13.49 -0.65
N LEU A 88 4.07 14.25 -1.40
CA LEU A 88 4.88 15.33 -0.81
C LEU A 88 4.05 16.60 -0.60
N ALA A 89 4.33 17.30 0.50
CA ALA A 89 3.65 18.53 0.89
C ALA A 89 3.76 19.62 -0.19
N GLU A 90 4.92 19.72 -0.84
CA GLU A 90 5.17 20.67 -1.96
C GLU A 90 4.20 20.50 -3.14
N TYR A 91 3.62 19.30 -3.33
CA TYR A 91 2.67 19.02 -4.40
C TYR A 91 1.21 19.02 -3.92
N ALA A 92 0.98 19.29 -2.63
CA ALA A 92 -0.32 19.16 -1.98
C ALA A 92 -0.99 20.51 -1.65
N ASP A 93 -0.51 21.63 -2.19
CA ASP A 93 -0.98 22.98 -1.82
C ASP A 93 -2.25 23.45 -2.55
N ALA A 94 -2.71 22.70 -3.56
CA ALA A 94 -3.97 23.00 -4.22
C ALA A 94 -5.16 22.94 -3.21
N PRO A 95 -6.14 23.86 -3.29
CA PRO A 95 -7.28 23.89 -2.37
C PRO A 95 -7.99 22.54 -2.26
N GLY A 96 -8.30 22.13 -1.03
CA GLY A 96 -9.00 20.87 -0.71
C GLY A 96 -8.16 19.60 -0.89
N LEU A 97 -6.90 19.68 -1.33
CA LEU A 97 -6.09 18.49 -1.61
C LEU A 97 -5.60 17.80 -0.32
N ARG A 98 -5.15 18.57 0.67
CA ARG A 98 -4.76 18.03 1.99
C ARG A 98 -5.94 17.40 2.72
N GLU A 99 -7.12 18.00 2.63
CA GLU A 99 -8.36 17.43 3.18
C GLU A 99 -8.77 16.15 2.45
N ALA A 100 -8.67 16.13 1.13
CA ALA A 100 -8.92 14.94 0.34
C ALA A 100 -7.95 13.81 0.68
N ALA A 101 -6.67 14.12 0.88
CA ALA A 101 -5.66 13.16 1.32
C ALA A 101 -6.01 12.61 2.72
N ALA A 102 -6.27 13.48 3.70
CA ALA A 102 -6.65 13.09 5.05
C ALA A 102 -7.90 12.19 5.09
N ARG A 103 -8.96 12.53 4.33
CA ARG A 103 -10.18 11.71 4.23
C ARG A 103 -9.95 10.31 3.63
N ASN A 104 -8.85 10.12 2.89
CA ASN A 104 -8.48 8.84 2.29
C ASN A 104 -7.29 8.18 3.00
N ASP A 105 -6.88 8.71 4.15
CA ASP A 105 -5.67 8.34 4.90
C ASP A 105 -4.37 8.43 4.07
N VAL A 106 -4.33 9.21 2.99
CA VAL A 106 -3.09 9.43 2.23
C VAL A 106 -2.21 10.39 3.03
N ALA A 107 -1.00 9.97 3.34
CA ALA A 107 -0.07 10.78 4.13
C ALA A 107 0.46 11.95 3.29
N VAL A 108 0.59 13.13 3.90
CA VAL A 108 1.27 14.29 3.30
C VAL A 108 2.60 14.45 4.03
N LEU A 109 3.70 14.19 3.33
CA LEU A 109 5.04 14.14 3.91
C LEU A 109 5.82 15.42 3.59
N PRO A 110 6.68 15.92 4.49
CA PRO A 110 7.52 17.08 4.20
C PRO A 110 8.64 16.77 3.18
N GLY A 111 8.95 15.49 2.93
CA GLY A 111 9.96 15.05 1.99
C GLY A 111 9.90 13.55 1.74
N ALA A 112 10.60 13.09 0.70
CA ALA A 112 10.72 11.68 0.37
C ALA A 112 11.41 10.92 1.51
N ARG A 113 10.95 9.69 1.75
CA ARG A 113 11.55 8.79 2.74
C ARG A 113 11.42 7.34 2.29
N PRO A 114 12.38 6.48 2.62
CA PRO A 114 12.27 5.05 2.37
C PRO A 114 10.99 4.49 3.01
N ALA A 115 10.26 3.69 2.24
CA ALA A 115 9.06 3.00 2.71
C ALA A 115 9.40 1.54 3.05
N ALA A 116 8.87 1.05 4.17
CA ALA A 116 9.09 -0.31 4.62
C ALA A 116 7.84 -0.92 5.26
N VAL A 117 7.65 -2.22 5.07
CA VAL A 117 6.63 -3.03 5.74
C VAL A 117 7.23 -3.57 7.03
N VAL A 118 6.78 -3.01 8.16
CA VAL A 118 7.27 -3.35 9.49
C VAL A 118 6.10 -3.83 10.34
N GLU A 119 6.29 -4.90 11.11
CA GLU A 119 5.29 -5.39 12.06
C GLU A 119 4.96 -4.32 13.11
N GLY A 120 3.69 -4.15 13.43
CA GLY A 120 3.16 -3.04 14.22
C GLY A 120 3.08 -1.70 13.46
N GLY A 121 3.75 -1.58 12.32
CA GLY A 121 3.71 -0.41 11.45
C GLY A 121 2.36 -0.23 10.74
N ARG A 122 2.19 0.93 10.10
CA ARG A 122 0.97 1.22 9.32
C ARG A 122 0.90 0.29 8.10
N ALA A 123 -0.28 -0.25 7.82
CA ALA A 123 -0.51 -1.14 6.69
C ALA A 123 -0.70 -0.34 5.39
N ASP A 124 0.43 0.10 4.84
CA ASP A 124 0.53 0.77 3.54
C ASP A 124 1.27 -0.13 2.55
N LEU A 125 0.51 -0.77 1.66
CA LEU A 125 1.03 -1.82 0.79
C LEU A 125 0.66 -1.55 -0.66
N ALA A 126 1.53 -1.95 -1.57
CA ALA A 126 1.26 -1.99 -3.00
C ALA A 126 1.61 -3.38 -3.57
N VAL A 127 0.79 -3.85 -4.50
CA VAL A 127 1.11 -5.00 -5.33
C VAL A 127 1.44 -4.50 -6.72
N LEU A 128 2.57 -4.93 -7.26
CA LEU A 128 3.06 -4.57 -8.59
C LEU A 128 3.16 -5.81 -9.47
N ASP A 129 2.82 -5.68 -10.74
CA ASP A 129 3.16 -6.69 -11.75
C ASP A 129 4.63 -6.60 -12.18
N ASP A 130 5.06 -7.51 -13.06
CA ASP A 130 6.44 -7.59 -13.55
C ASP A 130 6.88 -6.34 -14.34
N ALA A 131 5.92 -5.57 -14.87
CA ALA A 131 6.18 -4.29 -15.53
C ALA A 131 6.22 -3.10 -14.54
N GLY A 132 6.02 -3.36 -13.24
CA GLY A 132 5.98 -2.35 -12.18
C GLY A 132 4.65 -1.60 -12.08
N ALA A 133 3.63 -2.00 -12.83
CA ALA A 133 2.31 -1.39 -12.78
C ALA A 133 1.53 -1.90 -11.56
N CYS A 134 0.77 -1.00 -10.93
CA CYS A 134 0.04 -1.33 -9.72
C CYS A 134 -1.18 -2.21 -10.00
N LEU A 135 -1.32 -3.27 -9.21
CA LEU A 135 -2.43 -4.21 -9.21
C LEU A 135 -3.38 -3.99 -8.05
N ALA A 136 -2.85 -3.60 -6.89
CA ALA A 136 -3.63 -3.32 -5.70
C ALA A 136 -2.92 -2.35 -4.77
N THR A 137 -3.71 -1.54 -4.07
CA THR A 137 -3.20 -0.59 -3.07
C THR A 137 -3.97 -0.75 -1.78
N VAL A 138 -3.25 -0.94 -0.68
CA VAL A 138 -3.76 -0.95 0.68
C VAL A 138 -3.28 0.31 1.38
N CYS A 139 -4.19 1.13 1.88
CA CYS A 139 -3.91 2.38 2.60
C CYS A 139 -4.52 2.31 3.99
N ALA A 140 -3.72 2.45 5.06
CA ALA A 140 -4.18 2.18 6.44
C ALA A 140 -4.99 0.88 6.56
N GLY A 141 -4.52 -0.19 5.92
CA GLY A 141 -5.16 -1.50 5.96
C GLY A 141 -6.46 -1.64 5.16
N ARG A 142 -6.91 -0.59 4.48
CA ARG A 142 -8.07 -0.62 3.57
C ARG A 142 -7.59 -0.89 2.15
N LEU A 143 -8.15 -1.91 1.49
CA LEU A 143 -7.95 -2.11 0.05
C LEU A 143 -8.70 -1.02 -0.72
N VAL A 144 -7.97 0.01 -1.19
CA VAL A 144 -8.53 1.22 -1.83
C VAL A 144 -8.45 1.20 -3.35
N HIS A 145 -7.57 0.37 -3.91
CA HIS A 145 -7.47 0.14 -5.35
C HIS A 145 -7.25 -1.35 -5.61
N ARG A 146 -7.88 -1.83 -6.70
CA ARG A 146 -7.65 -3.13 -7.31
C ARG A 146 -7.85 -3.00 -8.81
N ARG A 147 -6.84 -3.36 -9.60
CA ARG A 147 -6.94 -3.53 -11.05
C ARG A 147 -7.83 -4.75 -11.33
N ARG A 148 -8.79 -4.59 -12.24
CA ARG A 148 -9.69 -5.68 -12.65
C ARG A 148 -8.97 -6.63 -13.59
#